data_AF-A0A259DKZ1-F1
#
_entry.id   AF-A0A259DKZ1-F1
#
_cell.length_a   1.000
_cell.length_b   1.000
_cell.length_c   1.000
_cell.angle_alpha   90.00
_cell.angle_beta   90.00
_cell.angle_gamma   90.00
#
_symmetry.space_group_name_H-M   'P 1'
#
loop_
_entity.id
_entity.type
_entity.pdbx_description
1 polymer ?
#
loop_
_entity_poly.entity_id
_entity_poly.type
_entity_poly.pdbx_seq_one_letter_code
_entity_poly.pdbx_strand_id
1 'polypeptide(L)' 'MTLSKLSWLLPVTALGFLVGCSLYPDVNSNPAKNNKATFQRDALDCAQAYPEAGSGAHIKQRISCMNLKGWH' A
#
# COMPACT_ATOMS: atom_id res chain seq x y z
N MET A 1 -11.73 -21.27 39.12
CA MET A 1 -12.53 -20.72 37.99
C MET A 1 -11.67 -20.76 36.74
N THR A 2 -12.24 -21.23 35.65
CA THR A 2 -11.58 -21.93 34.55
C THR A 2 -10.83 -21.03 33.58
N LEU A 3 -9.52 -21.25 33.45
CA LEU A 3 -8.59 -20.67 32.48
C LEU A 3 -8.84 -21.15 31.02
N SER A 4 -10.08 -21.53 30.70
CA SER A 4 -10.44 -22.29 29.48
C SER A 4 -11.28 -21.50 28.48
N LYS A 5 -11.66 -20.25 28.79
CA LYS A 5 -12.52 -19.42 27.93
C LYS A 5 -11.77 -18.44 27.03
N LEU A 6 -10.45 -18.32 27.17
CA LEU A 6 -9.63 -17.40 26.36
C LEU A 6 -9.27 -17.98 24.98
N SER A 7 -9.54 -19.27 24.75
CA SER A 7 -9.12 -19.99 23.53
C SER A 7 -10.05 -19.79 22.31
N TRP A 8 -11.14 -19.02 22.45
CA TRP A 8 -12.12 -18.77 21.37
C TRP A 8 -12.01 -17.39 20.71
N LEU A 9 -11.06 -16.56 21.12
CA LEU A 9 -10.90 -15.19 20.57
C LEU A 9 -9.81 -15.07 19.50
N LEU A 10 -9.16 -16.17 19.10
CA LEU A 10 -7.91 -16.11 18.32
C LEU A 10 -8.00 -16.21 16.78
N PRO A 11 -9.08 -16.61 16.07
CA PRO A 11 -8.98 -16.73 14.61
C PRO A 11 -9.53 -15.53 13.82
N VAL A 12 -10.10 -14.50 14.44
CA VAL A 12 -10.87 -13.46 13.69
C VAL A 12 -10.01 -12.27 13.22
N THR A 13 -8.82 -12.06 13.77
CA THR A 13 -8.00 -10.86 13.46
C THR A 13 -7.10 -10.99 12.21
N ALA A 14 -7.07 -12.13 11.53
CA ALA A 14 -6.14 -12.35 10.41
C ALA A 14 -6.68 -11.95 9.02
N LEU A 15 -7.98 -11.66 8.87
CA LEU A 15 -8.59 -11.48 7.54
C LEU A 15 -8.52 -10.05 6.97
N GLY A 16 -8.08 -9.06 7.77
CA GLY A 16 -8.10 -7.63 7.38
C GLY A 16 -6.93 -7.15 6.53
N PHE A 17 -5.86 -7.94 6.36
CA PHE A 17 -4.61 -7.47 5.75
C PHE A 17 -4.51 -7.65 4.23
N LEU A 18 -5.42 -8.38 3.60
CA LEU A 18 -5.28 -8.78 2.19
C LEU A 18 -6.01 -7.87 1.18
N VAL A 19 -6.82 -6.93 1.64
CA VAL A 19 -7.65 -6.07 0.76
C VAL A 19 -6.94 -4.80 0.27
N GLY A 20 -5.71 -4.52 0.72
CA GLY A 20 -4.98 -3.29 0.40
C GLY A 20 -4.06 -3.36 -0.82
N CYS A 21 -3.76 -4.54 -1.36
CA CYS A 21 -2.70 -4.70 -2.36
C CYS A 21 -3.10 -4.38 -3.81
N SER A 22 -4.39 -4.22 -4.11
CA SER A 22 -4.89 -3.99 -5.47
C SER A 22 -5.18 -2.52 -5.79
N LEU A 23 -4.86 -1.58 -4.89
CA LEU A 23 -5.17 -0.15 -5.07
C LEU A 23 -3.96 0.69 -5.54
N TYR A 24 -2.76 0.11 -5.57
CA TYR A 24 -1.56 0.85 -5.95
C TYR A 24 -1.39 0.79 -7.48
N PRO A 25 -1.22 1.94 -8.16
CA PRO A 25 -1.17 1.99 -9.61
C PRO A 25 0.07 1.26 -10.13
N ASP A 26 -0.05 0.52 -11.22
CA ASP A 26 1.00 -0.35 -11.76
C ASP A 26 1.22 -0.19 -13.26
N VAL A 27 0.38 0.59 -13.95
CA VAL A 27 0.50 0.87 -15.38
C VAL A 27 0.80 2.35 -15.62
N ASN A 28 1.90 2.67 -16.31
CA ASN A 28 2.17 4.04 -16.72
C ASN A 28 1.50 4.38 -18.07
N SER A 29 0.81 5.51 -18.13
CA SER A 29 0.19 6.06 -19.35
C SER A 29 1.20 6.31 -20.48
N ASN A 30 2.48 6.53 -20.16
CA ASN A 30 3.55 6.61 -21.16
C ASN A 30 4.20 5.22 -21.35
N PRO A 31 4.06 4.58 -22.53
CA PRO A 31 4.63 3.25 -22.77
C PRO A 31 6.15 3.18 -22.58
N ALA A 32 6.89 4.27 -22.84
CA ALA A 32 8.33 4.31 -22.63
C ALA A 32 8.71 4.28 -21.14
N LYS A 33 7.78 4.68 -20.26
CA LYS A 33 7.95 4.67 -18.80
C LYS A 33 7.30 3.48 -18.12
N ASN A 34 6.48 2.69 -18.82
CA ASN A 34 5.78 1.54 -18.26
C ASN A 34 6.72 0.33 -18.10
N ASN A 35 7.70 0.46 -17.21
CA ASN A 35 8.69 -0.56 -16.92
C ASN A 35 9.08 -0.54 -15.44
N LYS A 36 9.61 -1.68 -14.97
CA LYS A 36 9.95 -1.91 -13.56
C LYS A 36 10.93 -0.87 -12.99
N ALA A 37 11.95 -0.49 -13.77
CA ALA A 37 12.98 0.44 -13.30
C ALA A 37 12.39 1.84 -13.02
N THR A 38 11.52 2.31 -13.92
CA THR A 38 10.82 3.58 -13.75
C THR A 38 9.83 3.52 -12.59
N PHE A 39 9.06 2.44 -12.48
CA PHE A 39 8.14 2.22 -11.36
C PHE A 39 8.85 2.31 -10.01
N GLN A 40 9.95 1.58 -9.84
CA GLN A 40 10.69 1.54 -8.58
C GLN A 40 11.24 2.91 -8.19
N ARG A 41 11.82 3.64 -9.14
CA ARG A 41 12.34 4.99 -8.91
C ARG A 41 11.23 5.95 -8.49
N ASP A 42 10.10 5.92 -9.19
CA ASP A 42 8.97 6.80 -8.92
C ASP A 42 8.28 6.45 -7.58
N ALA A 43 8.12 5.17 -7.27
CA ALA A 43 7.55 4.72 -6.00
C ALA A 43 8.43 5.09 -4.79
N LEU A 44 9.76 5.00 -4.93
CA LEU A 44 10.71 5.43 -3.91
C LEU A 44 10.66 6.95 -3.69
N ASP A 45 10.66 7.73 -4.77
CA ASP A 45 10.53 9.19 -4.71
C ASP A 45 9.23 9.61 -3.99
N CYS A 46 8.11 8.98 -4.34
CA CYS A 46 6.83 9.20 -3.67
C CYS A 46 6.86 8.77 -2.20
N ALA A 47 7.54 7.67 -1.85
CA ALA A 47 7.66 7.23 -0.47
C ALA A 47 8.54 8.17 0.38
N GLN A 48 9.57 8.77 -0.21
CA GLN A 48 10.41 9.77 0.44
C GLN A 48 9.66 11.08 0.66
N ALA A 49 8.83 11.51 -0.30
CA ALA A 49 7.99 12.70 -0.16
C ALA A 49 6.87 12.53 0.88
N TYR A 50 6.35 11.31 1.03
CA TYR A 50 5.28 10.97 1.97
C TYR A 50 5.72 9.81 2.88
N PRO A 51 6.55 10.11 3.91
CA PRO A 51 7.04 9.11 4.83
C PRO A 51 5.91 8.47 5.64
N GLU A 52 6.21 7.31 6.23
CA GLU A 52 5.27 6.59 7.09
C GLU A 52 4.69 7.51 8.17
N ALA A 53 3.37 7.48 8.30
CA ALA A 53 2.62 8.21 9.30
C ALA A 53 1.66 7.23 9.98
N GLY A 54 1.57 7.27 11.31
CA GLY A 54 0.74 6.33 12.09
C GLY A 54 -0.75 6.35 11.76
N SER A 55 -1.22 7.34 11.00
CA SER A 55 -2.59 7.44 10.49
C SER A 55 -2.87 6.67 9.19
N GLY A 56 -1.85 6.14 8.51
CA GLY A 56 -2.00 5.51 7.19
C GLY A 56 -2.30 6.49 6.04
N ALA A 57 -2.40 7.79 6.30
CA ALA A 57 -2.69 8.81 5.29
C ALA A 57 -1.64 8.87 4.17
N HIS A 58 -0.38 8.53 4.49
CA HIS A 58 0.74 8.48 3.57
C HIS A 58 0.50 7.51 2.40
N ILE A 59 -0.29 6.44 2.57
CA ILE A 59 -0.59 5.48 1.50
C ILE A 59 -1.37 6.17 0.37
N LYS A 60 -2.43 6.90 0.71
CA LYS A 60 -3.24 7.66 -0.26
C LYS A 60 -2.42 8.76 -0.94
N GLN A 61 -1.52 9.40 -0.19
CA GLN A 61 -0.63 10.42 -0.74
C GLN A 61 0.38 9.83 -1.73
N ARG A 62 0.96 8.66 -1.44
CA ARG A 62 1.84 7.94 -2.36
C ARG A 62 1.12 7.52 -3.64
N ILE A 63 -0.10 6.99 -3.52
CA ILE A 63 -0.94 6.67 -4.69
C ILE A 63 -1.21 7.93 -5.52
N SER A 64 -1.59 9.04 -4.87
CA SER A 64 -1.80 10.31 -5.58
C SER A 64 -0.53 10.82 -6.26
N CYS A 65 0.64 10.65 -5.64
CA CYS A 65 1.93 11.01 -6.22
C CYS A 65 2.25 10.18 -7.46
N MET A 66 2.00 8.86 -7.42
CA MET A 66 2.16 7.98 -8.56
C MET A 66 1.21 8.37 -9.71
N ASN A 67 -0.03 8.74 -9.40
CA ASN A 67 -0.99 9.25 -10.39
C ASN A 67 -0.48 10.53 -11.09
N LEU A 68 0.15 11.44 -10.36
CA LEU A 68 0.77 12.64 -10.95
C LEU A 68 1.95 12.31 -11.87
N LYS A 69 2.62 11.17 -11.64
CA LYS A 69 3.70 10.64 -12.50
C LYS A 69 3.17 9.79 -13.66
N GLY A 70 1.84 9.69 -13.80
CA GLY A 70 1.15 9.01 -14.90
C GLY A 70 0.91 7.51 -14.68
N TRP A 71 1.07 7.01 -13.45
CA TRP A 71 0.72 5.63 -13.09
C TRP A 71 -0.76 5.53 -12.73
N HIS A 72 -1.45 4.47 -13.16
CA HIS A 72 -2.86 4.18 -12.84
C HIS A 72 -3.06 2.72 -12.46
#